data_AF-A0A2S9G469-F1
#
_entry.id   AF-A0A2S9G469-F1
#
_cell.length_a   1.000
_cell.length_b   1.000
_cell.length_c   1.000
_cell.angle_alpha   90.00
_cell.angle_beta   90.00
_cell.angle_gamma   90.00
#
_symmetry.space_group_name_H-M   'P 1'
#
loop_
_entity.id
_entity.type
_entity.pdbx_description
1 polymer ?
#
loop_
_entity_poly.entity_id
_entity_poly.type
_entity_poly.pdbx_seq_one_letter_code
_entity_poly.pdbx_strand_id
1 'polypeptide(L)'
;ARRLASLEPYADTPAKSASTPAELAAASDLVCLCVVSDDDVRGVLYGDTGVLAGMADGGIIAIHSTVHPDTCAEIAEKAAAQGVS
;
A
#
# COMPACT_ATOMS: atom_id res chain seq x y z
N ALA A 1 -7.15 -8.05 -5.38
CA ALA A 1 -7.41 -6.76 -6.06
C ALA A 1 -8.90 -6.41 -6.02
N ARG A 2 -9.26 -5.13 -5.82
CA ARG A 2 -10.68 -4.69 -5.75
C ARG A 2 -11.46 -4.91 -7.05
N ARG A 3 -10.81 -4.74 -8.21
CA ARG A 3 -11.38 -5.04 -9.54
C ARG A 3 -10.50 -6.09 -10.21
N LEU A 4 -10.99 -7.31 -10.42
CA LEU A 4 -10.19 -8.39 -11.02
C LEU A 4 -9.68 -8.05 -12.42
N ALA A 5 -10.48 -7.34 -13.23
CA ALA A 5 -10.07 -6.91 -14.56
C ALA A 5 -8.84 -5.98 -14.57
N SER A 6 -8.45 -5.36 -13.44
CA SER A 6 -7.21 -4.58 -13.38
C SER A 6 -5.95 -5.45 -13.42
N LEU A 7 -6.09 -6.77 -13.23
CA LEU A 7 -4.99 -7.72 -13.28
C LEU A 7 -4.76 -8.29 -14.69
N GLU A 8 -5.75 -8.17 -15.58
CA GLU A 8 -5.69 -8.71 -16.96
C GLU A 8 -4.44 -8.24 -17.73
N PRO A 9 -4.01 -6.96 -17.68
CA PRO A 9 -2.81 -6.52 -18.38
C PRO A 9 -1.51 -7.21 -17.92
N TYR A 10 -1.54 -7.88 -16.77
CA TYR A 10 -0.37 -8.53 -16.16
C TYR A 10 -0.42 -10.06 -16.25
N ALA A 11 -1.49 -10.65 -16.79
CA ALA A 11 -1.73 -12.09 -16.79
C ALA A 11 -0.61 -12.89 -17.48
N ASP A 12 -0.02 -12.35 -18.55
CA ASP A 12 1.06 -12.98 -19.32
C ASP A 12 2.46 -12.45 -18.93
N THR A 13 2.58 -11.90 -17.73
CA THR A 13 3.84 -11.35 -17.20
C THR A 13 4.28 -12.14 -15.95
N PRO A 14 5.54 -12.02 -15.51
CA PRO A 14 5.98 -12.62 -14.24
C PRO A 14 5.44 -11.91 -12.99
N ALA A 15 4.58 -10.89 -13.15
CA ALA A 15 4.01 -10.17 -12.02
C ALA A 15 3.17 -11.09 -11.13
N LYS A 16 3.37 -10.97 -9.82
CA LYS A 16 2.58 -11.71 -8.83
C LYS A 16 1.42 -10.84 -8.37
N SER A 17 0.26 -11.46 -8.16
CA SER A 17 -0.88 -10.82 -7.50
C SER A 17 -1.04 -11.38 -6.08
N ALA A 18 -1.56 -10.55 -5.19
CA ALA A 18 -1.85 -10.91 -3.81
C ALA A 18 -3.36 -10.76 -3.52
N SER A 19 -3.87 -11.51 -2.55
CA SER A 19 -5.28 -11.47 -2.19
C SER A 19 -5.61 -10.25 -1.32
N THR A 20 -4.64 -9.77 -0.53
CA THR A 20 -4.75 -8.59 0.33
C THR A 20 -3.56 -7.61 0.15
N PRO A 21 -3.72 -6.33 0.53
CA PRO A 21 -2.60 -5.39 0.63
C PRO A 21 -1.48 -5.85 1.58
N ALA A 22 -1.83 -6.48 2.71
CA ALA A 22 -0.83 -7.03 3.64
C ALA A 22 0.04 -8.12 3.00
N GLU A 23 -0.55 -9.06 2.26
CA GLU A 23 0.21 -10.09 1.55
C GLU A 23 1.13 -9.51 0.48
N LEU A 24 0.69 -8.46 -0.22
CA LEU A 24 1.51 -7.74 -1.18
C LEU A 24 2.71 -7.07 -0.49
N ALA A 25 2.43 -6.39 0.62
CA ALA A 25 3.43 -5.69 1.43
C ALA A 25 4.48 -6.65 2.00
N ALA A 26 4.08 -7.82 2.50
CA ALA A 26 5.01 -8.83 3.03
C ALA A 26 6.01 -9.38 2.00
N ALA A 27 5.73 -9.20 0.71
CA ALA A 27 6.59 -9.62 -0.40
C ALA A 27 7.30 -8.44 -1.09
N SER A 28 7.24 -7.23 -0.52
CA SER A 28 7.74 -6.00 -1.15
C SER A 28 8.58 -5.17 -0.18
N ASP A 29 9.67 -4.59 -0.67
CA ASP A 29 10.45 -3.59 0.09
C ASP A 29 9.87 -2.17 -0.07
N LEU A 30 9.17 -1.93 -1.19
CA LEU A 30 8.54 -0.66 -1.57
C LEU A 30 7.12 -0.91 -2.07
N VAL A 31 6.15 -0.18 -1.51
CA VAL A 31 4.74 -0.21 -1.95
C VAL A 31 4.33 1.15 -2.49
N CYS A 32 3.92 1.18 -3.75
CA CYS A 32 3.44 2.39 -4.44
C CYS A 32 1.91 2.47 -4.41
N LEU A 33 1.35 3.55 -3.85
CA LEU A 33 -0.09 3.80 -3.78
C LEU A 33 -0.54 4.85 -4.78
N CYS A 34 -1.45 4.46 -5.67
CA CYS A 34 -2.11 5.33 -6.63
C CYS A 34 -3.62 5.08 -6.56
N VAL A 35 -4.30 5.84 -5.71
CA VAL A 35 -5.73 5.77 -5.41
C VAL A 35 -6.37 7.15 -5.50
N VAL A 36 -7.69 7.26 -5.33
CA VAL A 36 -8.43 8.47 -5.71
C VAL A 36 -8.43 9.53 -4.60
N SER A 37 -8.51 9.11 -3.34
CA SER A 37 -8.67 10.05 -2.22
C SER A 37 -7.81 9.70 -1.01
N ASP A 38 -7.71 10.65 -0.08
CA ASP A 38 -7.11 10.48 1.24
C ASP A 38 -7.71 9.28 2.00
N ASP A 39 -9.03 9.10 1.92
CA ASP A 39 -9.72 7.97 2.56
C ASP A 39 -9.37 6.64 1.92
N ASP A 40 -9.19 6.61 0.59
CA ASP A 40 -8.71 5.40 -0.09
C ASP A 40 -7.29 5.06 0.35
N VAL A 41 -6.42 6.05 0.56
CA VAL A 41 -5.05 5.80 1.06
C VAL A 41 -5.12 5.16 2.45
N ARG A 42 -5.88 5.74 3.39
CA ARG A 42 -6.07 5.18 4.73
C ARG A 42 -6.66 3.77 4.68
N GLY A 43 -7.64 3.55 3.81
CA GLY A 43 -8.30 2.25 3.63
C GLY A 43 -7.39 1.15 3.08
N VAL A 44 -6.36 1.50 2.31
CA VAL A 44 -5.37 0.52 1.82
C VAL A 44 -4.25 0.31 2.84
N LEU A 45 -3.85 1.35 3.58
CA LEU A 45 -2.73 1.28 4.51
C LEU A 45 -3.07 0.63 5.85
N TYR A 46 -4.23 0.94 6.42
CA TYR A 46 -4.57 0.57 7.79
C TYR A 46 -5.42 -0.71 7.87
N GLY A 47 -5.58 -1.21 9.10
CA GLY A 47 -6.33 -2.42 9.41
C GLY A 47 -5.51 -3.71 9.26
N ASP A 48 -6.08 -4.83 9.71
CA ASP A 48 -5.37 -6.12 9.84
C ASP A 48 -4.91 -6.70 8.49
N THR A 49 -5.53 -6.27 7.38
CA THR A 49 -5.17 -6.68 6.02
C THR A 49 -4.58 -5.53 5.20
N GLY A 50 -4.27 -4.40 5.83
CA GLY A 50 -3.68 -3.22 5.18
C GLY A 50 -2.20 -3.38 4.90
N VAL A 51 -1.63 -2.47 4.12
CA VAL A 51 -0.19 -2.48 3.77
C VAL A 51 0.69 -2.48 5.02
N LEU A 52 0.37 -1.65 6.03
CA LEU A 52 1.19 -1.57 7.24
C LEU A 52 1.20 -2.88 8.04
N ALA A 53 0.13 -3.66 8.01
CA ALA A 53 0.07 -4.94 8.73
C ALA A 53 0.99 -6.01 8.11
N GLY A 54 1.42 -5.83 6.85
CA GLY A 54 2.28 -6.78 6.15
C GLY A 54 3.71 -6.29 5.90
N MET A 55 4.00 -4.99 6.01
CA MET A 55 5.34 -4.48 5.73
C MET A 55 6.35 -4.93 6.78
N ALA A 56 7.56 -5.24 6.31
CA ALA A 56 8.71 -5.46 7.17
C ALA A 56 9.33 -4.13 7.64
N ASP A 57 10.09 -4.19 8.74
CA ASP A 57 10.95 -3.11 9.20
C ASP A 57 11.89 -2.65 8.07
N GLY A 58 12.05 -1.34 7.91
CA GLY A 58 12.79 -0.72 6.80
C GLY A 58 12.00 -0.60 5.50
N GLY A 59 10.73 -1.03 5.47
CA GLY A 59 9.84 -0.88 4.33
C GLY A 59 9.56 0.57 3.94
N ILE A 60 9.19 0.80 2.67
CA ILE A 60 8.91 2.14 2.14
C ILE A 60 7.50 2.21 1.54
N ILE A 61 6.76 3.27 1.85
CA ILE A 61 5.47 3.60 1.26
C ILE A 61 5.59 4.85 0.38
N ALA A 62 5.37 4.70 -0.93
CA ALA A 62 5.34 5.82 -1.88
C ALA A 62 3.91 6.19 -2.26
N ILE A 63 3.41 7.32 -1.76
CA ILE A 63 2.09 7.85 -2.12
C ILE A 63 2.21 8.70 -3.39
N HIS A 64 1.74 8.17 -4.51
CA HIS A 64 1.64 8.88 -5.80
C HIS A 64 0.28 9.56 -6.00
N SER A 65 -0.62 9.41 -5.03
CA SER A 65 -1.96 9.99 -5.08
C SER A 65 -1.90 11.48 -4.76
N THR A 66 -2.73 12.28 -5.43
CA THR A 66 -2.89 13.70 -5.08
C THR A 66 -3.78 13.81 -3.85
N VAL A 67 -3.17 13.83 -2.68
CA VAL A 67 -3.85 13.88 -1.37
C VAL A 67 -3.40 15.08 -0.55
N HIS A 68 -4.07 15.34 0.56
CA HIS A 68 -3.70 16.43 1.45
C HIS A 68 -2.32 16.18 2.11
N PRO A 69 -1.45 17.20 2.24
CA PRO A 69 -0.17 17.05 2.94
C PRO A 69 -0.29 16.50 4.36
N ASP A 70 -1.32 16.91 5.11
CA ASP A 70 -1.56 16.42 6.47
C ASP A 70 -1.87 14.92 6.50
N THR A 71 -2.50 14.37 5.45
CA THR A 71 -2.71 12.93 5.32
C THR A 71 -1.37 12.21 5.21
N CYS A 72 -0.43 12.74 4.42
CA CYS A 72 0.93 12.18 4.35
C CYS A 72 1.67 12.26 5.69
N ALA A 73 1.54 13.37 6.41
CA ALA A 73 2.17 13.54 7.72
C ALA A 73 1.62 12.55 8.77
N GLU A 74 0.30 12.38 8.82
CA GLU A 74 -0.37 11.39 9.70
C GLU A 74 0.10 9.96 9.39
N ILE A 75 0.16 9.61 8.10
CA ILE A 75 0.61 8.28 7.66
C ILE A 75 2.06 8.05 8.05
N ALA A 76 2.94 9.03 7.82
CA ALA A 76 4.35 8.92 8.16
C ALA A 76 4.56 8.69 9.67
N GLU A 77 3.81 9.38 10.53
CA GLU A 77 3.86 9.16 11.98
C GLU A 77 3.48 7.72 12.36
N LYS A 78 2.41 7.18 11.76
CA LYS A 78 1.94 5.81 12.02
C LYS A 78 2.87 4.74 11.44
N ALA A 79 3.45 4.98 10.27
CA ALA A 79 4.40 4.08 9.62
C ALA A 79 5.71 4.01 10.42
N ALA A 80 6.20 5.15 10.91
CA ALA A 80 7.42 5.24 11.70
C ALA A 80 7.35 4.42 12.99
N ALA A 81 6.17 4.30 13.61
CA ALA A 81 5.96 3.44 14.79
C ALA A 81 6.22 1.94 14.52
N GLN A 82 6.31 1.53 13.25
CA GLN A 82 6.57 0.16 12.79
C GLN A 82 7.90 0.04 12.03
N GLY A 83 8.74 1.08 12.05
CA GLY A 83 10.00 1.10 11.30
C GLY A 83 9.83 1.22 9.79
N VAL A 84 8.66 1.65 9.32
CA VAL A 84 8.35 1.88 7.91
C VAL A 84 8.46 3.38 7.60
N SER A 85 8.97 3.72 6.42
CA SER A 85 9.07 5.10 5.92
C SER A 85 7.95 5.50 4.97
#